data_AF-A0A7S2UA31-F1
#
_entry.id   AF-A0A7S2UA31-F1
#
_cell.length_a   1.000
_cell.length_b   1.000
_cell.length_c   1.000
_cell.angle_alpha   90.00
_cell.angle_beta   90.00
_cell.angle_gamma   90.00
#
_symmetry.space_group_name_H-M   'P 1'
#
loop_
_entity.id
_entity.type
_entity.pdbx_description
1 polymer ?
#
loop_
_entity_poly.entity_id
_entity_poly.type
_entity_poly.pdbx_seq_one_letter_code
_entity_poly.pdbx_strand_id
1 'polypeptide(L)'
;DNDNDNDNDKEEEAVMECVWDAEEEWQVAERLFGGWREKKASSFCLAVPAMKRPEALERLATVLSSFSNQPFVVVKCEFHPDAPAPYIQIKMLDSTNQNKVGVRPILPQEETVKENMAQWVDGFLGRNRLCPYTSSMRASAVGLSSVGVSTGPVGLRVSYCLKQEEGFLLLDAVWTCIRELMETPESELATILLSVPAYDDDWNAFSHVCDSIVEPTLEAMGITQTCIGRAWFHPLYNTTSVGHDTVLPGHAIPHTMVHNFVSSSSTTTMDASNVLSLDQVSKANDLVRQTPHATINLLRRSQLNAAAQYEASLGTNDRPPPNSVYVRNVRQLTPPPSQPQLRGDCL
;
A
#
# COMPACT_ATOMS: atom_id res chain seq x y z
N ASP A 1 49.99 -5.06 -40.58
CA ASP A 1 49.77 -4.03 -39.55
C ASP A 1 48.30 -3.68 -39.50
N ASN A 2 47.53 -4.55 -38.84
CA ASN A 2 46.14 -4.32 -38.46
C ASN A 2 46.14 -4.45 -36.93
N ASP A 3 46.37 -3.34 -36.25
CA ASP A 3 46.26 -3.26 -34.80
C ASP A 3 44.76 -3.25 -34.46
N ASN A 4 44.23 -4.43 -34.16
CA ASN A 4 42.97 -4.58 -33.44
C ASN A 4 43.25 -4.26 -31.98
N ASP A 5 43.10 -2.98 -31.63
CA ASP A 5 42.94 -2.55 -30.24
C ASP A 5 41.59 -3.09 -29.73
N ASN A 6 41.64 -4.31 -29.18
CA ASN A 6 40.62 -4.78 -28.26
C ASN A 6 40.79 -3.98 -26.97
N ASP A 7 40.12 -2.83 -26.90
CA ASP A 7 39.73 -2.21 -25.64
C ASP A 7 38.82 -3.21 -24.91
N ASN A 8 39.47 -4.11 -24.16
CA ASN A 8 38.85 -4.75 -23.02
C ASN A 8 38.55 -3.62 -22.04
N ASP A 9 37.38 -3.02 -22.21
CA ASP A 9 36.68 -2.32 -21.15
C ASP A 9 36.63 -3.29 -19.98
N LYS A 10 37.63 -3.18 -19.10
CA LYS A 10 37.52 -3.65 -17.74
C LYS A 10 36.37 -2.83 -17.18
N GLU A 11 35.17 -3.39 -17.24
CA GLU A 11 34.12 -3.04 -16.30
C GLU A 11 34.80 -3.11 -14.93
N GLU A 12 35.21 -1.94 -14.42
CA GLU A 12 35.54 -1.78 -13.02
C GLU A 12 34.27 -2.21 -12.30
N GLU A 13 34.25 -3.47 -11.89
CA GLU A 13 33.23 -4.02 -11.01
C GLU A 13 33.39 -3.20 -9.73
N ALA A 14 32.65 -2.09 -9.66
CA ALA A 14 32.60 -1.24 -8.50
C ALA A 14 31.89 -2.03 -7.40
N VAL A 15 32.64 -2.96 -6.79
CA VAL A 15 32.25 -3.68 -5.59
C VAL A 15 32.32 -2.66 -4.47
N MET A 16 31.24 -1.90 -4.35
CA MET A 16 31.09 -0.99 -3.23
C MET A 16 30.75 -1.85 -2.02
N GLU A 17 31.76 -2.19 -1.23
CA GLU A 17 31.58 -2.67 0.14
C GLU A 17 31.13 -1.48 1.00
N CYS A 18 29.83 -1.37 1.13
CA CYS A 18 29.22 -0.39 2.00
C CYS A 18 28.76 -1.20 3.24
N VAL A 19 29.58 -1.16 4.29
CA VAL A 19 29.31 -1.77 5.59
C VAL A 19 28.48 -0.79 6.41
N TRP A 20 27.29 -1.21 6.85
CA TRP A 20 26.36 -0.32 7.55
C TRP A 20 25.95 -0.85 8.93
N ASP A 21 25.86 0.09 9.86
CA ASP A 21 25.21 -0.07 11.16
C ASP A 21 23.71 0.22 11.01
N ALA A 22 22.98 -0.70 10.38
CA ALA A 22 21.52 -0.68 10.40
C ALA A 22 21.03 -1.65 11.48
N GLU A 23 20.29 -1.13 12.46
CA GLU A 23 19.77 -1.94 13.57
C GLU A 23 18.40 -2.54 13.23
N GLU A 24 17.62 -1.87 12.38
CA GLU A 24 16.24 -2.24 12.04
C GLU A 24 16.10 -2.60 10.55
N GLU A 25 15.18 -3.51 10.23
CA GLU A 25 15.04 -4.05 8.87
C GLU A 25 14.59 -2.99 7.86
N TRP A 26 13.79 -2.01 8.28
CA TRP A 26 13.33 -0.96 7.37
C TRP A 26 14.47 -0.01 6.95
N GLN A 27 15.50 0.16 7.79
CA GLN A 27 16.67 0.97 7.48
C GLN A 27 17.50 0.29 6.37
N VAL A 28 17.64 -1.03 6.45
CA VAL A 28 18.30 -1.85 5.43
C VAL A 28 17.59 -1.71 4.08
N ALA A 29 16.27 -1.86 4.08
CA ALA A 29 15.49 -1.76 2.85
C ALA A 29 15.52 -0.35 2.25
N GLU A 30 15.35 0.71 3.05
CA GLU A 30 15.42 2.08 2.55
C GLU A 30 16.77 2.38 1.89
N ARG A 31 17.88 1.93 2.50
CA ARG A 31 19.22 2.10 1.92
C ARG A 31 19.41 1.30 0.65
N LEU A 32 18.86 0.09 0.61
CA LEU A 32 18.90 -0.76 -0.58
C LEU A 32 18.22 -0.08 -1.77
N PHE A 33 17.00 0.41 -1.58
CA PHE A 33 16.20 0.99 -2.66
C PHE A 33 16.56 2.45 -2.96
N GLY A 34 16.98 3.23 -1.96
CA GLY A 34 17.50 4.58 -2.17
C GLY A 34 18.87 4.57 -2.87
N GLY A 35 19.75 3.64 -2.48
CA GLY A 35 21.06 3.47 -3.13
C GLY A 35 20.95 3.10 -4.61
N TRP A 36 19.92 2.35 -4.98
CA TRP A 36 19.58 2.08 -6.37
C TRP A 36 19.30 3.37 -7.15
N ARG A 37 18.39 4.22 -6.64
CA ARG A 37 18.00 5.48 -7.29
C ARG A 37 19.20 6.38 -7.57
N GLU A 38 20.11 6.50 -6.61
CA GLU A 38 21.25 7.42 -6.69
C GLU A 38 22.32 6.97 -7.68
N LYS A 39 22.63 5.68 -7.72
CA LYS A 39 23.88 5.21 -8.35
C LYS A 39 23.74 4.86 -9.82
N LYS A 40 22.51 4.59 -10.31
CA LYS A 40 22.27 4.02 -11.65
C LYS A 40 23.23 2.85 -11.98
N ALA A 41 23.75 2.18 -10.95
CA ALA A 41 24.77 1.17 -11.10
C ALA A 41 24.11 -0.13 -11.58
N SER A 42 24.74 -0.81 -12.53
CA SER A 42 24.32 -2.14 -12.98
C SER A 42 24.49 -3.20 -11.90
N SER A 43 25.28 -2.93 -10.85
CA SER A 43 25.40 -3.80 -9.69
C SER A 43 25.73 -3.03 -8.41
N PHE A 44 25.26 -3.53 -7.27
CA PHE A 44 25.72 -3.09 -5.97
C PHE A 44 25.62 -4.22 -4.93
N CYS A 45 26.46 -4.15 -3.90
CA CYS A 45 26.46 -5.05 -2.75
C CYS A 45 25.98 -4.31 -1.50
N LEU A 46 25.14 -4.96 -0.70
CA LEU A 46 24.71 -4.44 0.60
C LEU A 46 25.09 -5.43 1.70
N ALA A 47 26.10 -5.07 2.49
CA ALA A 47 26.52 -5.80 3.69
C ALA A 47 25.94 -5.15 4.94
N VAL A 48 25.30 -5.94 5.80
CA VAL A 48 24.63 -5.43 7.01
C VAL A 48 25.02 -6.25 8.24
N PRO A 49 26.26 -6.10 8.75
CA PRO A 49 26.75 -6.92 9.85
C PRO A 49 25.99 -6.70 11.18
N ALA A 50 25.38 -5.52 11.37
CA ALA A 50 24.68 -5.16 12.60
C ALA A 50 23.18 -5.51 12.60
N MET A 51 22.69 -6.20 11.56
CA MET A 51 21.26 -6.47 11.42
C MET A 51 20.77 -7.44 12.50
N LYS A 52 19.70 -7.07 13.21
CA LYS A 52 19.09 -7.93 14.25
C LYS A 52 18.59 -9.28 13.72
N ARG A 53 18.11 -9.31 12.46
CA ARG A 53 17.51 -10.48 11.80
C ARG A 53 18.14 -10.72 10.42
N PRO A 54 19.36 -11.29 10.34
CA PRO A 54 20.04 -11.53 9.07
C PRO A 54 19.26 -12.45 8.11
N GLU A 55 18.39 -13.32 8.63
CA GLU A 55 17.51 -14.17 7.82
C GLU A 55 16.50 -13.38 6.96
N ALA A 56 16.25 -12.10 7.28
CA ALA A 56 15.44 -11.23 6.44
C ALA A 56 16.14 -10.90 5.12
N LEU A 57 17.48 -10.86 5.09
CA LEU A 57 18.24 -10.67 3.86
C LEU A 57 18.08 -11.86 2.90
N GLU A 58 18.06 -13.09 3.43
CA GLU A 58 17.82 -14.29 2.64
C GLU A 58 16.41 -14.29 2.02
N ARG A 59 15.40 -13.96 2.82
CA ARG A 59 14.02 -13.81 2.33
C ARG A 59 13.91 -12.71 1.29
N LEU A 60 14.55 -11.57 1.53
CA LEU A 60 14.54 -10.45 0.58
C LEU A 60 15.23 -10.85 -0.72
N ALA A 61 16.40 -11.49 -0.65
CA ALA A 61 17.10 -11.99 -1.83
C ALA A 61 16.25 -12.98 -2.62
N THR A 62 15.55 -13.88 -1.93
CA THR A 62 14.62 -14.84 -2.56
C THR A 62 13.49 -14.12 -3.30
N VAL A 63 12.87 -13.12 -2.67
CA VAL A 63 11.82 -12.30 -3.27
C VAL A 63 12.35 -11.51 -4.47
N LEU A 64 13.47 -10.82 -4.33
CA LEU A 64 14.09 -10.05 -5.41
C LEU A 64 14.47 -10.94 -6.60
N SER A 65 14.99 -12.14 -6.35
CA SER A 65 15.29 -13.11 -7.41
C SER A 65 14.05 -13.65 -8.11
N SER A 66 12.90 -13.69 -7.44
CA SER A 66 11.62 -14.04 -8.08
C SER A 66 11.16 -13.00 -9.11
N PHE A 67 11.67 -11.77 -9.02
CA PHE A 67 11.35 -10.70 -9.96
C PHE A 67 12.03 -10.87 -11.32
N SER A 68 13.03 -11.74 -11.44
CA SER A 68 13.72 -12.03 -12.71
C SER A 68 12.80 -12.41 -13.87
N ASN A 69 11.60 -12.93 -13.59
CA ASN A 69 10.59 -13.28 -14.59
C ASN A 69 9.57 -12.16 -14.87
N GLN A 70 9.70 -11.01 -14.21
CA GLN A 70 8.78 -9.90 -14.36
C GLN A 70 9.21 -8.99 -15.52
N PRO A 71 8.27 -8.48 -16.31
CA PRO A 71 8.59 -7.70 -17.52
C PRO A 71 9.24 -6.35 -17.22
N PHE A 72 9.13 -5.89 -15.98
CA PHE A 72 9.55 -4.56 -15.56
C PHE A 72 11.00 -4.54 -15.10
N VAL A 73 11.50 -5.62 -14.51
CA VAL A 73 12.79 -5.59 -13.81
C VAL A 73 13.45 -6.96 -13.80
N VAL A 74 14.65 -7.02 -14.34
CA VAL A 74 15.47 -8.21 -14.26
C VAL A 74 16.56 -7.96 -13.20
N VAL A 75 16.29 -8.42 -11.98
CA VAL A 75 17.25 -8.43 -10.88
C VAL A 75 17.81 -9.84 -10.72
N LYS A 76 19.12 -9.95 -10.67
CA LYS A 76 19.81 -11.11 -10.12
C LYS A 76 20.24 -10.76 -8.71
N CYS A 77 19.71 -11.46 -7.71
CA CYS A 77 20.10 -11.29 -6.32
C CYS A 77 20.82 -12.55 -5.83
N GLU A 78 22.00 -12.37 -5.25
CA GLU A 78 22.77 -13.45 -4.61
C GLU A 78 22.94 -13.13 -3.12
N PHE A 79 22.68 -14.12 -2.27
CA PHE A 79 22.87 -14.01 -0.82
C PHE A 79 24.12 -14.77 -0.43
N HIS A 80 25.00 -14.14 0.33
CA HIS A 80 26.29 -14.70 0.74
C HIS A 80 26.33 -14.84 2.28
N PRO A 81 25.72 -15.89 2.86
CA PRO A 81 25.64 -16.06 4.31
C PRO A 81 27.00 -16.37 4.95
N ASP A 82 27.91 -17.00 4.20
CA ASP A 82 29.21 -17.46 4.71
C ASP A 82 30.29 -16.35 4.71
N ALA A 83 29.95 -15.14 4.25
CA ALA A 83 30.86 -14.00 4.28
C ALA A 83 31.09 -13.51 5.73
N PRO A 84 32.23 -12.87 6.05
CA PRO A 84 32.49 -12.31 7.39
C PRO A 84 31.37 -11.37 7.88
N ALA A 85 30.71 -10.69 6.95
CA ALA A 85 29.45 -10.00 7.14
C ALA A 85 28.47 -10.47 6.05
N PRO A 86 27.33 -11.09 6.40
CA PRO A 86 26.32 -11.48 5.41
C PRO A 86 25.89 -10.29 4.55
N TYR A 87 25.81 -10.52 3.25
CA TYR A 87 25.45 -9.49 2.29
C TYR A 87 24.58 -10.03 1.16
N ILE A 88 23.85 -9.11 0.53
CA ILE A 88 23.14 -9.36 -0.73
C ILE A 88 23.84 -8.61 -1.85
N GLN A 89 24.12 -9.31 -2.95
CA GLN A 89 24.57 -8.70 -4.19
C GLN A 89 23.39 -8.60 -5.14
N ILE A 90 23.11 -7.40 -5.62
CA ILE A 90 22.06 -7.15 -6.59
C ILE A 90 22.73 -6.71 -7.89
N LYS A 91 22.44 -7.45 -8.95
CA LYS A 91 22.82 -7.13 -10.33
C LYS A 91 21.55 -6.80 -11.11
N MET A 92 21.51 -5.59 -11.62
CA MET A 92 20.52 -5.11 -12.57
C MET A 92 20.92 -5.60 -13.96
N LEU A 93 20.08 -6.39 -14.58
CA LEU A 93 20.26 -6.72 -15.99
C LEU A 93 19.63 -5.60 -16.80
N ASP A 94 20.47 -4.99 -17.64
CA ASP A 94 20.13 -3.84 -18.47
C ASP A 94 18.91 -4.18 -19.33
N SER A 95 17.81 -3.44 -19.16
CA SER A 95 16.58 -3.64 -19.95
C SER A 95 16.69 -2.97 -21.34
N THR A 96 17.91 -2.90 -21.89
CA THR A 96 18.35 -2.07 -23.03
C THR A 96 17.67 -2.36 -24.37
N ASN A 97 16.64 -3.19 -24.43
CA ASN A 97 15.95 -3.53 -25.68
C ASN A 97 14.48 -3.08 -25.77
N GLN A 98 13.94 -2.33 -24.81
CA GLN A 98 12.61 -1.73 -24.99
C GLN A 98 12.71 -0.27 -25.47
N ASN A 99 13.13 -0.09 -26.73
CA ASN A 99 12.93 1.15 -27.49
C ASN A 99 11.44 1.37 -27.81
N LYS A 100 10.58 1.40 -26.79
CA LYS A 100 9.23 1.92 -26.93
C LYS A 100 9.30 3.41 -26.68
N VAL A 101 9.29 4.18 -27.76
CA VAL A 101 8.97 5.61 -27.73
C VAL A 101 7.49 5.73 -27.34
N GLY A 102 7.20 5.48 -26.07
CA GLY A 102 5.90 5.69 -25.47
C GLY A 102 5.70 7.19 -25.31
N VAL A 103 4.53 7.68 -25.72
CA VAL A 103 4.11 9.03 -25.34
C VAL A 103 4.04 9.05 -23.82
N ARG A 104 4.90 9.86 -23.17
CA ARG A 104 4.85 10.03 -21.72
C ARG A 104 3.47 10.59 -21.36
N PRO A 105 2.73 9.94 -20.45
CA PRO A 105 1.45 10.48 -20.01
C PRO A 105 1.68 11.85 -19.38
N ILE A 106 0.80 12.80 -19.65
CA ILE A 106 0.79 14.10 -18.97
C ILE A 106 0.24 13.85 -17.58
N LEU A 107 1.12 13.79 -16.58
CA LEU A 107 0.74 13.59 -15.19
C LEU A 107 0.36 14.92 -14.53
N PRO A 108 -0.61 14.91 -13.60
CA PRO A 108 -0.98 16.11 -12.85
C PRO A 108 0.17 16.62 -11.98
N GLN A 109 0.18 17.93 -11.72
CA GLN A 109 1.15 18.55 -10.80
C GLN A 109 0.98 18.03 -9.37
N GLU A 110 2.07 18.04 -8.60
CA GLU A 110 2.13 17.42 -7.27
C GLU A 110 1.15 18.10 -6.31
N GLU A 111 1.07 19.42 -6.38
CA GLU A 111 0.16 20.25 -5.62
C GLU A 111 -1.29 19.89 -5.92
N THR A 112 -1.65 19.70 -7.20
CA THR A 112 -2.99 19.29 -7.61
C THR A 112 -3.35 17.91 -7.06
N VAL A 113 -2.43 16.94 -7.12
CA VAL A 113 -2.64 15.59 -6.56
C VAL A 113 -2.88 15.67 -5.06
N LYS A 114 -2.04 16.42 -4.34
CA LYS A 114 -2.17 16.63 -2.89
C LYS A 114 -3.47 17.32 -2.52
N GLU A 115 -3.87 18.37 -3.25
CA GLU A 115 -5.14 19.07 -3.04
C GLU A 115 -6.35 18.15 -3.23
N ASN A 116 -6.38 17.37 -4.32
CA ASN A 116 -7.44 16.42 -4.59
C ASN A 116 -7.56 15.36 -3.49
N MET A 117 -6.42 14.81 -3.05
CA MET A 117 -6.38 13.81 -1.98
C MET A 117 -6.80 14.41 -0.63
N ALA A 118 -6.34 15.62 -0.29
CA ALA A 118 -6.76 16.31 0.92
C ALA A 118 -8.28 16.58 0.94
N GLN A 119 -8.82 17.05 -0.19
CA GLN A 119 -10.26 17.26 -0.35
C GLN A 119 -11.05 15.96 -0.23
N TRP A 120 -10.53 14.84 -0.73
CA TRP A 120 -11.15 13.54 -0.57
C TRP A 120 -11.13 13.07 0.90
N VAL A 121 -10.00 13.21 1.60
CA VAL A 121 -9.90 12.86 3.03
C VAL A 121 -10.89 13.68 3.86
N ASP A 122 -10.90 15.01 3.73
CA ASP A 122 -11.75 15.88 4.54
C ASP A 122 -13.22 15.83 4.10
N GLY A 123 -13.44 15.90 2.79
CA GLY A 123 -14.75 16.08 2.17
C GLY A 123 -15.53 14.79 1.97
N PHE A 124 -14.85 13.66 1.77
CA PHE A 124 -15.48 12.35 1.57
C PHE A 124 -15.28 11.44 2.79
N LEU A 125 -14.05 11.08 3.15
CA LEU A 125 -13.83 10.14 4.26
C LEU A 125 -14.30 10.71 5.60
N GLY A 126 -13.84 11.91 5.95
CA GLY A 126 -14.12 12.57 7.22
C GLY A 126 -15.60 12.94 7.37
N ARG A 127 -16.14 13.66 6.37
CA ARG A 127 -17.55 14.10 6.37
C ARG A 127 -18.54 12.94 6.48
N ASN A 128 -18.30 11.85 5.75
CA ASN A 128 -19.18 10.70 5.78
C ASN A 128 -18.82 9.71 6.90
N ARG A 129 -17.74 9.94 7.66
CA ARG A 129 -17.23 9.05 8.72
C ARG A 129 -16.94 7.63 8.21
N LEU A 130 -16.40 7.53 6.99
CA LEU A 130 -16.12 6.25 6.33
C LEU A 130 -14.86 5.56 6.87
N CYS A 131 -13.98 6.31 7.52
CA CYS A 131 -12.87 5.73 8.27
C CYS A 131 -13.12 5.98 9.76
N PRO A 132 -13.18 4.95 10.63
CA PRO A 132 -13.41 5.13 12.06
C PRO A 132 -12.26 5.88 12.74
N TYR A 133 -11.05 5.79 12.17
CA TYR A 133 -9.83 6.30 12.77
C TYR A 133 -9.27 7.52 12.05
N THR A 134 -9.86 7.98 10.94
CA THR A 134 -9.44 9.20 10.22
C THR A 134 -10.64 10.12 10.03
N SER A 135 -10.57 11.31 10.62
CA SER A 135 -11.65 12.31 10.54
C SER A 135 -11.30 13.50 9.65
N SER A 136 -10.02 13.77 9.43
CA SER A 136 -9.52 14.84 8.56
C SER A 136 -8.04 14.66 8.25
N MET A 137 -7.49 15.48 7.35
CA MET A 137 -6.06 15.61 7.10
C MET A 137 -5.25 15.93 8.36
N ARG A 138 -5.86 16.59 9.35
CA ARG A 138 -5.20 16.95 10.62
C ARG A 138 -5.36 15.90 11.71
N ALA A 139 -6.20 14.89 11.51
CA ALA A 139 -6.56 13.95 12.56
C ALA A 139 -6.84 12.54 12.02
N SER A 140 -5.84 11.68 12.22
CA SER A 140 -5.86 10.23 12.10
C SER A 140 -5.51 9.58 13.45
N ALA A 141 -5.74 8.27 13.57
CA ALA A 141 -5.77 7.53 14.84
C ALA A 141 -6.77 8.10 15.86
N VAL A 142 -7.89 8.66 15.38
CA VAL A 142 -8.93 9.25 16.23
C VAL A 142 -9.61 8.16 17.06
N GLY A 143 -9.82 8.44 18.35
CA GLY A 143 -10.50 7.51 19.26
C GLY A 143 -9.61 6.41 19.85
N LEU A 144 -8.34 6.33 19.46
CA LEU A 144 -7.38 5.36 20.00
C LEU A 144 -6.58 5.88 21.20
N SER A 145 -6.87 7.09 21.68
CA SER A 145 -6.18 7.68 22.83
C SER A 145 -6.36 6.88 24.12
N SER A 146 -7.49 6.19 24.30
CA SER A 146 -7.75 5.34 25.46
C SER A 146 -6.85 4.09 25.51
N VAL A 147 -6.21 3.74 24.40
CA VAL A 147 -5.27 2.61 24.27
C VAL A 147 -3.85 3.09 23.95
N GLY A 148 -3.54 4.35 24.29
CA GLY A 148 -2.18 4.89 24.28
C GLY A 148 -1.66 5.36 22.92
N VAL A 149 -2.53 5.47 21.90
CA VAL A 149 -2.17 5.96 20.57
C VAL A 149 -2.55 7.42 20.43
N SER A 150 -1.60 8.24 20.00
CA SER A 150 -1.80 9.68 19.81
C SER A 150 -2.47 9.95 18.47
N THR A 151 -3.40 10.91 18.44
CA THR A 151 -3.90 11.46 17.18
C THR A 151 -2.81 12.30 16.53
N GLY A 152 -2.66 12.17 15.21
CA GLY A 152 -1.72 12.96 14.41
C GLY A 152 -2.24 13.19 12.99
N PRO A 153 -1.56 14.02 12.20
CA PRO A 153 -1.99 14.35 10.84
C PRO A 153 -1.71 13.21 9.84
N VAL A 154 -2.37 13.31 8.69
CA VAL A 154 -2.15 12.47 7.50
C VAL A 154 -1.09 13.14 6.62
N GLY A 155 -0.01 12.44 6.28
CA GLY A 155 0.96 12.88 5.29
C GLY A 155 0.50 12.52 3.87
N LEU A 156 0.67 13.42 2.91
CA LEU A 156 0.45 13.16 1.48
C LEU A 156 1.78 13.15 0.74
N ARG A 157 2.09 12.07 0.05
CA ARG A 157 3.27 11.93 -0.80
C ARG A 157 2.83 11.55 -2.20
N VAL A 158 3.61 11.92 -3.20
CA VAL A 158 3.31 11.62 -4.60
C VAL A 158 4.52 10.94 -5.22
N SER A 159 4.29 9.80 -5.88
CA SER A 159 5.27 9.13 -6.72
C SER A 159 4.82 9.21 -8.17
N TYR A 160 5.76 9.57 -9.05
CA TYR A 160 5.55 9.67 -10.49
C TYR A 160 6.13 8.48 -11.25
N CYS A 161 6.32 7.34 -10.58
CA CYS A 161 6.81 6.12 -11.22
C CYS A 161 5.85 5.67 -12.34
N LEU A 162 6.39 5.50 -13.54
CA LEU A 162 5.65 5.10 -14.73
C LEU A 162 5.36 3.59 -14.73
N LYS A 163 4.10 3.24 -15.02
CA LYS A 163 3.42 1.95 -14.75
C LYS A 163 4.26 0.67 -14.78
N GLN A 164 5.06 0.46 -15.83
CA GLN A 164 5.67 -0.86 -16.09
C GLN A 164 7.19 -0.85 -16.22
N GLU A 165 7.86 0.28 -16.14
CA GLU A 165 9.34 0.31 -16.26
C GLU A 165 10.01 0.71 -14.94
N GLU A 166 9.20 1.12 -13.96
CA GLU A 166 9.69 1.82 -12.77
C GLU A 166 9.12 1.23 -11.45
N GLY A 167 8.80 -0.07 -11.43
CA GLY A 167 8.30 -0.75 -10.22
C GLY A 167 9.22 -0.57 -8.99
N PHE A 168 10.53 -0.44 -9.20
CA PHE A 168 11.48 -0.12 -8.11
C PHE A 168 11.44 1.32 -7.66
N LEU A 169 11.06 2.27 -8.53
CA LEU A 169 10.86 3.65 -8.09
C LEU A 169 9.62 3.74 -7.18
N LEU A 170 8.59 2.92 -7.44
CA LEU A 170 7.49 2.81 -6.48
C LEU A 170 7.98 2.20 -5.16
N LEU A 171 8.81 1.16 -5.22
CA LEU A 171 9.36 0.52 -4.04
C LEU A 171 10.22 1.49 -3.21
N ASP A 172 11.11 2.24 -3.86
CA ASP A 172 11.88 3.33 -3.24
C ASP A 172 10.98 4.36 -2.57
N ALA A 173 9.93 4.82 -3.27
CA ALA A 173 8.96 5.76 -2.69
C ALA A 173 8.24 5.18 -1.47
N VAL A 174 7.86 3.90 -1.50
CA VAL A 174 7.26 3.20 -0.36
C VAL A 174 8.23 3.16 0.83
N TRP A 175 9.48 2.75 0.63
CA TRP A 175 10.46 2.67 1.71
C TRP A 175 10.86 4.05 2.25
N THR A 176 10.93 5.06 1.40
CA THR A 176 11.09 6.46 1.82
C THR A 176 9.96 6.89 2.74
N CYS A 177 8.71 6.56 2.38
CA CYS A 177 7.55 6.86 3.22
C CYS A 177 7.57 6.07 4.54
N ILE A 178 7.98 4.79 4.51
CA ILE A 178 8.11 3.97 5.74
C ILE A 178 9.14 4.59 6.67
N ARG A 179 10.33 4.96 6.16
CA ARG A 179 11.35 5.66 6.97
C ARG A 179 10.78 6.93 7.59
N GLU A 180 10.17 7.78 6.77
CA GLU A 180 9.60 9.03 7.25
C GLU A 180 8.56 8.80 8.36
N LEU A 181 7.69 7.81 8.18
CA LEU A 181 6.72 7.40 9.17
C LEU A 181 7.42 6.91 10.44
N MET A 182 8.45 6.08 10.36
CA MET A 182 9.13 5.53 11.53
C MET A 182 9.98 6.56 12.29
N GLU A 183 10.57 7.53 11.60
CA GLU A 183 11.42 8.58 12.19
C GLU A 183 10.62 9.76 12.78
N THR A 184 9.41 9.99 12.28
CA THR A 184 8.56 11.09 12.76
C THR A 184 7.68 10.63 13.93
N PRO A 185 7.50 11.41 15.01
CA PRO A 185 6.55 11.08 16.07
C PRO A 185 5.11 10.93 15.57
N GLU A 186 4.33 10.04 16.18
CA GLU A 186 2.95 9.75 15.77
C GLU A 186 2.03 11.00 15.82
N SER A 187 2.26 11.90 16.78
CA SER A 187 1.53 13.17 16.89
C SER A 187 1.80 14.14 15.74
N GLU A 188 2.92 13.99 15.04
CA GLU A 188 3.34 14.84 13.92
C GLU A 188 3.11 14.18 12.56
N LEU A 189 3.03 12.84 12.52
CA LEU A 189 2.71 12.06 11.33
C LEU A 189 2.11 10.71 11.74
N ALA A 190 0.79 10.59 11.66
CA ALA A 190 0.12 9.36 12.07
C ALA A 190 0.12 8.29 10.97
N THR A 191 -0.04 8.71 9.72
CA THR A 191 -0.17 7.83 8.54
C THR A 191 0.25 8.58 7.28
N ILE A 192 0.62 7.86 6.23
CA ILE A 192 0.99 8.43 4.92
C ILE A 192 0.08 7.84 3.84
N LEU A 193 -0.50 8.70 3.02
CA LEU A 193 -1.08 8.35 1.73
C LEU A 193 -0.06 8.66 0.64
N LEU A 194 0.52 7.62 0.04
CA LEU A 194 1.39 7.71 -1.12
C LEU A 194 0.54 7.56 -2.38
N SER A 195 0.27 8.66 -3.07
CA SER A 195 -0.45 8.67 -4.35
C SER A 195 0.50 8.41 -5.51
N VAL A 196 0.01 7.67 -6.50
CA VAL A 196 0.77 7.17 -7.65
C VAL A 196 -0.02 7.43 -8.95
N PRO A 197 -0.21 8.71 -9.36
CA PRO A 197 -1.15 9.08 -10.42
C PRO A 197 -0.93 8.40 -11.77
N ALA A 198 0.29 7.93 -12.02
CA ALA A 198 0.62 7.18 -13.22
C ALA A 198 -0.20 5.90 -13.39
N TYR A 199 -0.85 5.40 -12.34
CA TYR A 199 -1.68 4.21 -12.38
C TYR A 199 -3.19 4.47 -12.40
N ASP A 200 -3.65 5.73 -12.35
CA ASP A 200 -5.08 6.07 -12.11
C ASP A 200 -6.08 5.36 -13.04
N ASP A 201 -5.66 5.08 -14.26
CA ASP A 201 -6.43 4.45 -15.34
C ASP A 201 -6.16 2.94 -15.51
N ASP A 202 -5.31 2.33 -14.68
CA ASP A 202 -4.90 0.92 -14.80
C ASP A 202 -4.77 0.22 -13.44
N TRP A 203 -5.93 -0.17 -12.92
CA TRP A 203 -6.04 -0.92 -11.67
C TRP A 203 -5.23 -2.21 -11.66
N ASN A 204 -5.24 -2.98 -12.76
CA ASN A 204 -4.59 -4.27 -12.81
C ASN A 204 -3.07 -4.13 -12.72
N ALA A 205 -2.49 -3.14 -13.40
CA ALA A 205 -1.07 -2.86 -13.27
C ALA A 205 -0.72 -2.41 -11.84
N PHE A 206 -1.55 -1.56 -11.23
CA PHE A 206 -1.33 -1.09 -9.86
C PHE A 206 -1.39 -2.22 -8.83
N SER A 207 -2.45 -3.02 -8.87
CA SER A 207 -2.62 -4.14 -7.95
C SER A 207 -1.54 -5.19 -8.15
N HIS A 208 -1.15 -5.48 -9.41
CA HIS A 208 -0.07 -6.41 -9.71
C HIS A 208 1.25 -5.96 -9.10
N VAL A 209 1.62 -4.68 -9.25
CA VAL A 209 2.85 -4.13 -8.67
C VAL A 209 2.78 -4.14 -7.14
N CYS A 210 1.65 -3.75 -6.55
CA CYS A 210 1.46 -3.80 -5.11
C CYS A 210 1.59 -5.22 -4.55
N ASP A 211 0.92 -6.20 -5.14
CA ASP A 211 0.82 -7.56 -4.60
C ASP A 211 2.00 -8.45 -5.01
N SER A 212 2.64 -8.19 -6.15
CA SER A 212 3.76 -9.01 -6.65
C SER A 212 5.14 -8.43 -6.32
N ILE A 213 5.24 -7.14 -5.97
CA ILE A 213 6.53 -6.49 -5.67
C ILE A 213 6.53 -5.87 -4.27
N VAL A 214 5.59 -4.96 -4.00
CA VAL A 214 5.61 -4.19 -2.75
C VAL A 214 5.32 -5.11 -1.56
N GLU A 215 4.23 -5.87 -1.56
CA GLU A 215 3.87 -6.72 -0.43
C GLU A 215 4.95 -7.78 -0.13
N PRO A 216 5.46 -8.56 -1.09
CA PRO A 216 6.46 -9.59 -0.80
C PRO A 216 7.77 -9.02 -0.22
N THR A 217 8.17 -7.81 -0.64
CA THR A 217 9.38 -7.17 -0.09
C THR A 217 9.16 -6.66 1.34
N LEU A 218 7.97 -6.13 1.64
CA LEU A 218 7.59 -5.75 3.00
C LEU A 218 7.52 -6.98 3.93
N GLU A 219 6.95 -8.09 3.46
CA GLU A 219 6.85 -9.36 4.19
C GLU A 219 8.21 -10.01 4.41
N ALA A 220 9.08 -10.03 3.39
CA ALA A 220 10.44 -10.55 3.51
C ALA A 220 11.22 -9.86 4.64
N MET A 221 11.04 -8.54 4.75
CA MET A 221 11.65 -7.71 5.78
C MET A 221 10.89 -7.75 7.12
N GLY A 222 9.78 -8.48 7.21
CA GLY A 222 8.97 -8.63 8.42
C GLY A 222 8.27 -7.33 8.88
N ILE A 223 8.24 -6.32 8.03
CA ILE A 223 7.82 -4.95 8.37
C ILE A 223 6.29 -4.88 8.51
N THR A 224 5.55 -5.71 7.78
CA THR A 224 4.08 -5.77 7.88
C THR A 224 3.60 -6.31 9.24
N GLN A 225 4.46 -7.06 9.94
CA GLN A 225 4.17 -7.58 11.28
C GLN A 225 4.66 -6.66 12.38
N THR A 226 5.77 -5.95 12.19
CA THR A 226 6.46 -5.21 13.25
C THR A 226 6.25 -3.70 13.21
N CYS A 227 6.17 -3.09 12.03
CA CYS A 227 6.32 -1.63 11.90
C CYS A 227 5.11 -0.96 11.26
N ILE A 228 4.62 -1.49 10.14
CA ILE A 228 3.52 -0.89 9.39
C ILE A 228 2.43 -1.90 9.07
N GLY A 229 1.24 -1.42 8.77
CA GLY A 229 0.35 -2.09 7.84
C GLY A 229 0.09 -1.19 6.64
N ARG A 230 -0.58 -1.76 5.64
CA ARG A 230 -0.86 -1.08 4.38
C ARG A 230 -2.33 -1.22 3.98
N ALA A 231 -2.78 -0.37 3.06
CA ALA A 231 -3.98 -0.62 2.30
C ALA A 231 -3.92 0.01 0.91
N TRP A 232 -4.52 -0.66 -0.07
CA TRP A 232 -4.56 -0.20 -1.44
C TRP A 232 -5.85 0.53 -1.73
N PHE A 233 -5.76 1.65 -2.45
CA PHE A 233 -6.88 2.45 -2.91
C PHE A 233 -6.66 2.80 -4.38
N HIS A 234 -7.75 2.96 -5.14
CA HIS A 234 -7.64 3.23 -6.57
C HIS A 234 -8.91 3.87 -7.14
N PRO A 235 -8.85 4.79 -8.12
CA PRO A 235 -10.04 5.37 -8.75
C PRO A 235 -10.98 4.31 -9.34
N LEU A 236 -10.38 3.27 -9.93
CA LEU A 236 -11.07 2.12 -10.51
C LEU A 236 -11.09 0.89 -9.57
N TYR A 237 -10.99 1.09 -8.25
CA TYR A 237 -10.96 -0.04 -7.31
C TYR A 237 -12.17 -0.93 -7.49
N ASN A 238 -11.91 -2.23 -7.65
CA ASN A 238 -12.92 -3.24 -7.91
C ASN A 238 -12.53 -4.53 -7.19
N THR A 239 -13.11 -4.81 -6.02
CA THR A 239 -12.79 -6.04 -5.28
C THR A 239 -13.18 -7.31 -6.04
N THR A 240 -14.17 -7.26 -6.94
CA THR A 240 -14.57 -8.42 -7.76
C THR A 240 -13.44 -8.82 -8.71
N SER A 241 -12.69 -7.85 -9.25
CA SER A 241 -11.54 -8.12 -10.14
C SER A 241 -10.35 -8.77 -9.44
N VAL A 242 -10.22 -8.59 -8.13
CA VAL A 242 -9.13 -9.18 -7.33
C VAL A 242 -9.52 -10.54 -6.75
N GLY A 243 -10.80 -10.95 -6.89
CA GLY A 243 -11.21 -12.36 -6.82
C GLY A 243 -10.83 -13.11 -5.53
N HIS A 244 -10.94 -12.47 -4.36
CA HIS A 244 -10.61 -13.10 -3.09
C HIS A 244 -11.87 -13.44 -2.27
N ASP A 245 -11.97 -14.70 -1.87
CA ASP A 245 -13.03 -15.21 -1.00
C ASP A 245 -12.70 -15.05 0.50
N THR A 246 -11.48 -14.59 0.80
CA THR A 246 -10.95 -14.42 2.15
C THR A 246 -10.58 -12.96 2.42
N VAL A 247 -10.45 -12.61 3.70
CA VAL A 247 -9.95 -11.30 4.10
C VAL A 247 -8.45 -11.25 3.81
N LEU A 248 -8.07 -10.51 2.77
CA LEU A 248 -6.67 -10.20 2.48
C LEU A 248 -6.28 -8.93 3.23
N PRO A 249 -5.12 -8.90 3.91
CA PRO A 249 -4.59 -7.68 4.51
C PRO A 249 -4.59 -6.56 3.47
N GLY A 250 -4.89 -5.33 3.89
CA GLY A 250 -4.88 -4.12 3.04
C GLY A 250 -5.87 -4.05 1.88
N HIS A 251 -6.69 -5.07 1.61
CA HIS A 251 -7.81 -4.99 0.67
C HIS A 251 -9.12 -4.66 1.39
N ALA A 252 -10.17 -4.33 0.62
CA ALA A 252 -11.53 -4.33 1.17
C ALA A 252 -12.00 -5.78 1.46
N ILE A 253 -12.92 -5.92 2.41
CA ILE A 253 -13.51 -7.23 2.74
C ILE A 253 -14.31 -7.76 1.54
N PRO A 254 -14.30 -9.08 1.26
CA PRO A 254 -15.10 -9.67 0.19
C PRO A 254 -16.58 -9.29 0.27
N HIS A 255 -17.17 -8.88 -0.85
CA HIS A 255 -18.57 -8.41 -0.90
C HIS A 255 -19.58 -9.43 -0.38
N THR A 256 -19.32 -10.72 -0.60
CA THR A 256 -20.16 -11.82 -0.10
C THR A 256 -20.24 -11.81 1.42
N MET A 257 -19.13 -11.55 2.11
CA MET A 257 -19.07 -11.44 3.57
C MET A 257 -19.85 -10.20 4.05
N VAL A 258 -19.69 -9.06 3.39
CA VAL A 258 -20.42 -7.83 3.72
C VAL A 258 -21.93 -8.00 3.49
N HIS A 259 -22.33 -8.59 2.36
CA HIS A 259 -23.73 -8.84 2.03
C HIS A 259 -24.40 -9.81 3.01
N ASN A 260 -23.73 -10.91 3.36
CA ASN A 260 -24.24 -11.87 4.34
C ASN A 260 -24.43 -11.21 5.72
N PHE A 261 -23.53 -10.30 6.10
CA PHE A 261 -23.67 -9.52 7.31
C PHE A 261 -24.86 -8.55 7.28
N VAL A 262 -24.99 -7.77 6.20
CA VAL A 262 -26.11 -6.81 6.03
C VAL A 262 -27.45 -7.53 6.00
N SER A 263 -27.53 -8.65 5.27
CA SER A 263 -28.73 -9.48 5.16
C SER A 263 -29.13 -10.09 6.50
N SER A 264 -28.18 -10.67 7.24
CA SER A 264 -28.46 -11.26 8.55
C SER A 264 -28.89 -10.22 9.59
N SER A 265 -28.38 -8.99 9.51
CA SER A 265 -28.73 -7.89 10.40
C SER A 265 -30.12 -7.30 10.13
N SER A 266 -30.71 -7.54 8.95
CA SER A 266 -32.00 -6.96 8.53
C SER A 266 -33.20 -7.76 9.02
N THR A 267 -32.99 -9.01 9.45
CA THR A 267 -34.05 -9.95 9.87
C THR A 267 -34.80 -9.56 11.15
N THR A 268 -34.31 -8.57 11.91
CA THR A 268 -34.85 -8.29 13.25
C THR A 268 -35.94 -7.21 13.29
N THR A 269 -36.06 -6.32 12.30
CA THR A 269 -37.08 -5.24 12.29
C THR A 269 -37.32 -4.55 10.94
N MET A 270 -36.58 -4.88 9.87
CA MET A 270 -36.73 -4.18 8.58
C MET A 270 -37.61 -4.95 7.60
N ASP A 271 -38.53 -4.22 6.97
CA ASP A 271 -39.31 -4.67 5.82
C ASP A 271 -38.40 -5.32 4.77
N ALA A 272 -38.76 -6.51 4.29
CA ALA A 272 -37.94 -7.30 3.34
C ALA A 272 -37.64 -6.56 2.03
N SER A 273 -38.37 -5.48 1.74
CA SER A 273 -38.17 -4.57 0.61
C SER A 273 -36.94 -3.64 0.76
N ASN A 274 -36.32 -3.55 1.95
CA ASN A 274 -35.17 -2.68 2.22
C ASN A 274 -33.82 -3.40 2.23
N VAL A 275 -33.78 -4.71 1.91
CA VAL A 275 -32.51 -5.44 1.86
C VAL A 275 -31.75 -5.08 0.59
N LEU A 276 -30.51 -4.62 0.75
CA LEU A 276 -29.66 -4.25 -0.38
C LEU A 276 -29.30 -5.47 -1.21
N SER A 277 -29.39 -5.31 -2.53
CA SER A 277 -28.86 -6.30 -3.47
C SER A 277 -27.34 -6.43 -3.31
N LEU A 278 -26.81 -7.61 -3.67
CA LEU A 278 -25.36 -7.87 -3.67
C LEU A 278 -24.58 -6.84 -4.51
N ASP A 279 -25.15 -6.39 -5.64
CA ASP A 279 -24.56 -5.36 -6.50
C ASP A 279 -24.47 -3.99 -5.80
N GLN A 280 -25.50 -3.59 -5.04
CA GLN A 280 -25.47 -2.36 -4.26
C GLN A 280 -24.45 -2.41 -3.12
N VAL A 281 -24.38 -3.54 -2.41
CA VAL A 281 -23.37 -3.76 -1.36
C VAL A 281 -21.97 -3.74 -1.96
N SER A 282 -21.81 -4.35 -3.14
CA SER A 282 -20.55 -4.37 -3.87
C SER A 282 -20.06 -2.96 -4.20
N LYS A 283 -20.90 -2.18 -4.89
CA LYS A 283 -20.61 -0.79 -5.23
C LYS A 283 -20.29 0.05 -4.00
N ALA A 284 -21.06 -0.07 -2.93
CA ALA A 284 -20.84 0.68 -1.70
C ALA A 284 -19.51 0.30 -1.01
N ASN A 285 -19.13 -0.98 -1.03
CA ASN A 285 -17.86 -1.44 -0.46
C ASN A 285 -16.65 -0.99 -1.28
N ASP A 286 -16.75 -1.02 -2.61
CA ASP A 286 -15.69 -0.52 -3.50
C ASP A 286 -15.50 0.99 -3.37
N LEU A 287 -16.58 1.77 -3.23
CA LEU A 287 -16.55 3.23 -3.07
C LEU A 287 -15.69 3.70 -1.88
N VAL A 288 -15.55 2.90 -0.83
CA VAL A 288 -14.68 3.21 0.34
C VAL A 288 -13.20 3.15 -0.03
N ARG A 289 -12.85 2.34 -1.04
CA ARG A 289 -11.50 2.17 -1.57
C ARG A 289 -11.23 3.02 -2.81
N GLN A 290 -12.26 3.71 -3.33
CA GLN A 290 -12.11 4.63 -4.44
C GLN A 290 -11.56 5.98 -3.97
N THR A 291 -10.45 6.36 -4.58
CA THR A 291 -9.68 7.58 -4.30
C THR A 291 -9.49 8.37 -5.60
N PRO A 292 -9.19 9.68 -5.54
CA PRO A 292 -8.88 10.47 -6.73
C PRO A 292 -7.69 9.93 -7.53
N HIS A 293 -6.73 9.30 -6.85
CA HIS A 293 -5.52 8.74 -7.45
C HIS A 293 -5.22 7.36 -6.89
N ALA A 294 -4.58 6.48 -7.67
CA ALA A 294 -4.03 5.23 -7.16
C ALA A 294 -3.18 5.53 -5.92
N THR A 295 -3.44 4.86 -4.80
CA THR A 295 -2.89 5.28 -3.51
C THR A 295 -2.54 4.08 -2.63
N ILE A 296 -1.35 4.12 -2.05
CA ILE A 296 -0.90 3.24 -0.98
C ILE A 296 -1.05 3.99 0.34
N ASN A 297 -1.88 3.47 1.24
CA ASN A 297 -1.96 3.97 2.61
C ASN A 297 -1.01 3.17 3.51
N LEU A 298 -0.09 3.85 4.19
CA LEU A 298 0.84 3.28 5.15
C LEU A 298 0.40 3.70 6.56
N LEU A 299 0.16 2.70 7.41
CA LEU A 299 -0.38 2.83 8.76
C LEU A 299 0.64 2.29 9.75
N ARG A 300 0.77 2.89 10.94
CA ARG A 300 1.65 2.33 11.97
C ARG A 300 1.06 1.03 12.52
N ARG A 301 1.91 0.06 12.80
CA ARG A 301 1.49 -1.20 13.43
C ARG A 301 0.91 -0.99 14.83
N SER A 302 1.44 -0.01 15.58
CA SER A 302 0.89 0.42 16.87
C SER A 302 -0.59 0.78 16.78
N GLN A 303 -0.97 1.59 15.79
CA GLN A 303 -2.34 2.01 15.55
C GLN A 303 -3.26 0.85 15.18
N LEU A 304 -2.77 -0.08 14.34
CA LEU A 304 -3.53 -1.26 13.94
C LEU A 304 -3.77 -2.21 15.12
N ASN A 305 -2.75 -2.43 15.94
CA ASN A 305 -2.88 -3.25 17.15
C ASN A 305 -3.82 -2.60 18.17
N ALA A 306 -3.72 -1.28 18.35
CA ALA A 306 -4.61 -0.52 19.21
C ALA A 306 -6.06 -0.54 18.72
N ALA A 307 -6.29 -0.41 17.41
CA ALA A 307 -7.61 -0.55 16.81
C ALA A 307 -8.19 -1.95 17.05
N ALA A 308 -7.38 -3.01 16.85
CA ALA A 308 -7.81 -4.38 17.12
C ALA A 308 -8.13 -4.62 18.60
N GLN A 309 -7.33 -4.09 19.53
CA GLN A 309 -7.59 -4.16 20.97
C GLN A 309 -8.86 -3.40 21.35
N TYR A 310 -9.03 -2.20 20.81
CA TYR A 310 -10.22 -1.40 21.01
C TYR A 310 -11.46 -2.16 20.51
N GLU A 311 -11.42 -2.72 19.31
CA GLU A 311 -12.51 -3.51 18.74
C GLU A 311 -12.81 -4.78 19.53
N ALA A 312 -11.79 -5.50 20.00
CA ALA A 312 -11.97 -6.67 20.87
C ALA A 312 -12.64 -6.31 22.20
N SER A 313 -12.36 -5.10 22.74
CA SER A 313 -13.00 -4.60 23.95
C SER A 313 -14.49 -4.24 23.77
N LEU A 314 -14.96 -4.10 22.52
CA LEU A 314 -16.37 -3.82 22.21
C LEU A 314 -17.27 -5.07 22.23
N GLY A 315 -16.73 -6.29 22.42
CA GLY A 315 -17.51 -7.51 22.67
C GLY A 315 -16.91 -8.81 22.08
N THR A 316 -17.22 -9.95 22.70
CA THR A 316 -16.61 -11.28 22.46
C THR A 316 -17.35 -12.19 21.47
N ASN A 317 -18.18 -11.68 20.55
CA ASN A 317 -19.00 -12.56 19.72
C ASN A 317 -18.37 -12.76 18.34
N ASP A 318 -18.41 -14.00 17.81
CA ASP A 318 -17.89 -14.50 16.52
C ASP A 318 -18.48 -13.84 15.25
N ARG A 319 -18.88 -12.57 15.33
CA ARG A 319 -19.37 -11.74 14.24
C ARG A 319 -18.59 -10.43 14.26
N PRO A 320 -18.26 -9.82 13.10
CA PRO A 320 -17.79 -8.45 13.08
C PRO A 320 -18.76 -7.62 13.93
N PRO A 321 -18.29 -6.77 14.86
CA PRO A 321 -19.21 -5.96 15.64
C PRO A 321 -20.13 -5.21 14.67
N PRO A 322 -21.43 -4.99 14.98
CA PRO A 322 -22.37 -4.23 14.15
C PRO A 322 -21.89 -2.82 13.72
N ASN A 323 -20.77 -2.42 14.30
CA ASN A 323 -20.02 -1.20 14.15
C ASN A 323 -18.77 -1.33 13.25
N SER A 324 -18.54 -2.46 12.58
CA SER A 324 -17.41 -2.60 11.67
C SER A 324 -17.47 -1.52 10.59
N VAL A 325 -16.30 -1.00 10.21
CA VAL A 325 -16.19 0.12 9.28
C VAL A 325 -16.96 -0.15 7.99
N TYR A 326 -16.83 -1.35 7.42
CA TYR A 326 -17.48 -1.72 6.17
C TYR A 326 -19.01 -1.72 6.26
N VAL A 327 -19.58 -2.14 7.40
CA VAL A 327 -21.04 -2.15 7.59
C VAL A 327 -21.58 -0.74 7.78
N ARG A 328 -20.89 0.09 8.57
CA ARG A 328 -21.24 1.51 8.72
C ARG A 328 -21.21 2.23 7.39
N ASN A 329 -20.16 1.98 6.60
CA ASN A 329 -19.96 2.62 5.32
C ASN A 329 -21.03 2.20 4.30
N VAL A 330 -21.35 0.90 4.21
CA VAL A 330 -22.43 0.44 3.33
C VAL A 330 -23.75 1.10 3.72
N ARG A 331 -24.06 1.22 5.02
CA ARG A 331 -25.27 1.92 5.48
C ARG A 331 -25.28 3.41 5.16
N GLN A 332 -24.14 4.08 5.25
CA GLN A 332 -24.01 5.53 4.99
C GLN A 332 -24.02 5.87 3.49
N LEU A 333 -23.42 5.02 2.66
CA LEU A 333 -23.30 5.23 1.21
C LEU A 333 -24.53 4.75 0.43
N THR A 334 -25.41 4.01 1.09
CA THR A 334 -26.69 3.60 0.50
C THR A 334 -27.69 4.74 0.60
N PRO A 335 -28.33 5.16 -0.51
CA PRO A 335 -29.39 6.15 -0.43
C PRO A 335 -30.53 5.64 0.47
N PRO A 336 -31.15 6.49 1.30
CA PRO A 336 -32.30 6.08 2.10
C PRO A 336 -33.37 5.50 1.17
N PRO A 337 -34.13 4.48 1.61
CA PRO A 337 -35.22 3.95 0.80
C PRO A 337 -36.08 5.11 0.35
N SER A 338 -36.32 5.20 -0.96
CA SER A 338 -37.22 6.20 -1.53
C SER A 338 -38.50 6.15 -0.71
N GLN A 339 -38.78 7.23 0.04
CA GLN A 339 -39.99 7.30 0.84
C GLN A 339 -41.15 6.91 -0.08
N PRO A 340 -42.05 6.00 0.34
CA PRO A 340 -43.21 5.68 -0.48
C PRO A 340 -43.84 7.01 -0.85
N GLN A 341 -43.92 7.30 -2.15
CA GLN A 341 -44.64 8.45 -2.65
C GLN A 341 -46.01 8.35 -2.02
N LEU A 342 -46.31 9.26 -1.08
CA LEU A 342 -47.66 9.47 -0.60
C LEU A 342 -48.47 9.69 -1.87
N ARG A 343 -49.24 8.68 -2.26
CA ARG A 343 -50.22 8.82 -3.34
C ARG A 343 -51.11 9.96 -2.89
N GLY A 344 -50.91 11.11 -3.52
CA GLY A 344 -51.84 12.22 -3.43
C GLY A 344 -53.11 11.77 -4.11
N ASP A 345 -53.97 11.08 -3.37
CA ASP A 345 -55.39 11.06 -3.66
C ASP A 345 -55.90 12.47 -3.39
N CYS A 346 -55.78 13.34 -4.40
CA CYS A 346 -56.55 14.57 -4.45
C CYS A 346 -57.99 14.18 -4.83
N LEU A 347 -58.87 14.35 -3.85
CA LEU A 347 -60.33 14.46 -4.03
C LEU A 347 -60.69 15.67 -4.92
#